data_AF-A0A9Q9BBN5-F1
#
_entry.id   AF-A0A9Q9BBN5-F1
#
_cell.length_a   1.000
_cell.length_b   1.000
_cell.length_c   1.000
_cell.angle_alpha   90.00
_cell.angle_beta   90.00
_cell.angle_gamma   90.00
#
_symmetry.space_group_name_H-M   'P 1'
#
loop_
_entity.id
_entity.type
_entity.pdbx_description
1 polymer ?
#
loop_
_entity_poly.entity_id
_entity_poly.type
_entity_poly.pdbx_seq_one_letter_code
_entity_poly.pdbx_strand_id
1 'polypeptide(L)'
;MTLEEFVKEYKGKKVDFDKKYGYQCVDLFRQYCKDVLNIPQPTGVSGARELYTEYEKKPIEVKYLEKLPYPANKPIAGDVVVFDKMRGNPYGHVAIVIAAEKNYLKVLEQDGYAQTGTKFACWKYNHVLGFLRKKGGVNE
;
A
#
# COMPACT_ATOMS: atom_id res chain seq x y z
N MET A 1 4.20 0.90 -16.14
CA MET A 1 5.45 1.05 -15.37
C MET A 1 5.68 -0.23 -14.58
N THR A 2 6.93 -0.69 -14.44
CA THR A 2 7.26 -1.81 -13.53
C THR A 2 7.41 -1.31 -12.08
N LEU A 3 7.41 -2.22 -11.11
CA LEU A 3 7.69 -1.86 -9.71
C LEU A 3 9.05 -1.16 -9.56
N GLU A 4 10.07 -1.62 -10.28
CA GLU A 4 11.42 -1.06 -10.22
C GLU A 4 11.47 0.36 -10.80
N GLU A 5 10.80 0.58 -11.93
CA GLU A 5 10.66 1.92 -12.52
C GLU A 5 9.92 2.88 -11.58
N PHE A 6 8.85 2.40 -10.94
CA PHE A 6 8.08 3.17 -9.97
C PHE A 6 8.93 3.59 -8.78
N VAL A 7 9.68 2.64 -8.22
CA VAL A 7 10.60 2.91 -7.11
C VAL A 7 11.65 3.93 -7.52
N LYS A 8 12.25 3.78 -8.70
CA LYS A 8 13.26 4.72 -9.20
C LYS A 8 12.68 6.12 -9.39
N GLU A 9 11.46 6.20 -9.92
CA GLU A 9 10.79 7.46 -10.21
C GLU A 9 10.36 8.19 -8.95
N TYR A 10 9.74 7.49 -7.99
CA TYR A 10 9.11 8.13 -6.83
C TYR A 10 9.97 8.18 -5.57
N LYS A 11 11.09 7.43 -5.50
CA LYS A 11 12.00 7.44 -4.33
C LYS A 11 12.45 8.88 -4.01
N GLY A 12 12.18 9.32 -2.79
CA GLY A 12 12.53 10.66 -2.30
C GLY A 12 11.61 11.78 -2.79
N LYS A 13 10.69 11.52 -3.73
CA LYS A 13 9.68 12.48 -4.17
C LYS A 13 8.50 12.48 -3.21
N LYS A 14 7.82 13.61 -3.10
CA LYS A 14 6.58 13.73 -2.34
C LYS A 14 5.40 13.46 -3.27
N VAL A 15 4.63 12.42 -2.97
CA VAL A 15 3.46 12.02 -3.76
C VAL A 15 2.21 12.59 -3.10
N ASP A 16 1.51 13.46 -3.82
CA ASP A 16 0.23 14.04 -3.40
C ASP A 16 -0.78 13.80 -4.54
N PHE A 17 -1.53 12.71 -4.43
CA PHE A 17 -2.39 12.24 -5.51
C PHE A 17 -3.72 12.99 -5.50
N ASP A 18 -4.30 13.20 -4.32
CA ASP A 18 -5.62 13.82 -4.16
C ASP A 18 -5.59 15.30 -3.78
N LYS A 19 -4.40 15.88 -3.54
CA LYS A 19 -4.19 17.27 -3.10
C LYS A 19 -4.82 17.57 -1.74
N LYS A 20 -5.04 16.55 -0.91
CA LYS A 20 -5.66 16.65 0.41
C LYS A 20 -4.77 16.01 1.46
N TYR A 21 -4.67 16.66 2.62
CA TYR A 21 -3.89 16.18 3.77
C TYR A 21 -2.38 15.98 3.50
N GLY A 22 -1.85 16.52 2.39
CA GLY A 22 -0.43 16.51 2.06
C GLY A 22 0.05 15.16 1.55
N TYR A 23 1.16 14.66 2.09
CA TYR A 23 1.86 13.50 1.51
C TYR A 23 1.52 12.21 2.28
N GLN A 24 0.35 11.63 2.06
CA GLN A 24 -0.11 10.48 2.84
C GLN A 24 0.43 9.14 2.33
N CYS A 25 0.36 8.10 3.16
CA CYS A 25 0.67 6.73 2.75
C CYS A 25 -0.31 6.22 1.67
N VAL A 26 -1.58 6.66 1.74
CA VAL A 26 -2.62 6.32 0.77
C VAL A 26 -2.37 6.96 -0.60
N ASP A 27 -1.73 8.14 -0.67
CA ASP A 27 -1.38 8.77 -1.95
C ASP A 27 -0.38 7.94 -2.74
N LEU A 28 0.65 7.42 -2.05
CA LEU A 28 1.62 6.54 -2.67
C LEU A 28 0.95 5.26 -3.20
N PHE A 29 0.02 4.68 -2.44
CA PHE A 29 -0.78 3.55 -2.89
C PHE A 29 -1.60 3.87 -4.13
N ARG A 30 -2.33 5.01 -4.15
CA ARG A 30 -3.11 5.44 -5.32
C ARG A 30 -2.25 5.67 -6.57
N GLN A 31 -1.07 6.26 -6.39
CA GLN A 31 -0.13 6.45 -7.48
C GLN A 31 0.38 5.11 -8.02
N TYR A 32 0.68 4.16 -7.14
CA TYR A 32 1.09 2.80 -7.52
C TYR A 32 -0.02 2.03 -8.26
N CYS A 33 -1.26 2.17 -7.80
CA CYS A 33 -2.45 1.65 -8.46
C CYS A 33 -2.56 2.15 -9.90
N LYS A 34 -2.33 3.45 -10.12
CA LYS A 34 -2.38 4.07 -11.45
C LYS A 34 -1.21 3.64 -12.34
N ASP A 35 0.03 3.79 -11.88
CA ASP A 35 1.20 3.69 -12.75
C ASP A 35 1.67 2.25 -13.00
N VAL A 36 1.52 1.38 -11.99
CA VAL A 36 2.03 0.00 -12.01
C VAL A 36 0.91 -1.00 -12.16
N LEU A 37 -0.13 -0.92 -11.33
CA LEU A 37 -1.19 -1.92 -11.35
C LEU A 37 -2.18 -1.70 -12.51
N ASN A 38 -2.23 -0.48 -13.04
CA ASN A 38 -3.21 -0.02 -14.02
C ASN A 38 -4.65 -0.30 -13.55
N ILE A 39 -4.95 0.08 -12.31
CA ILE A 39 -6.29 -0.04 -11.73
C ILE A 39 -6.91 1.35 -11.57
N PRO A 40 -8.25 1.48 -11.68
CA PRO A 40 -8.94 2.73 -11.40
C PRO A 40 -8.62 3.24 -9.99
N GLN A 41 -8.84 4.53 -9.77
CA GLN A 41 -8.58 5.15 -8.47
C GLN A 41 -9.26 4.37 -7.33
N PRO A 42 -8.48 3.91 -6.33
CA PRO A 42 -9.01 3.22 -5.16
C PRO A 42 -10.07 4.02 -4.43
N THR A 43 -11.01 3.31 -3.80
CA THR A 43 -12.10 3.87 -3.01
C THR A 43 -11.55 4.73 -1.87
N GLY A 44 -12.20 5.87 -1.60
CA GLY A 44 -11.87 6.72 -0.45
C GLY A 44 -11.80 5.92 0.87
N VAL A 45 -10.85 6.30 1.72
CA VAL A 45 -10.68 5.75 3.07
C VAL A 45 -10.45 6.88 4.05
N SER A 46 -10.97 6.71 5.28
CA SER A 46 -10.63 7.59 6.40
C SER A 46 -9.26 7.25 6.99
N GLY A 47 -8.80 6.01 6.80
CA GLY A 47 -7.49 5.55 7.20
C GLY A 47 -7.03 4.32 6.40
N ALA A 48 -5.72 4.15 6.26
CA ALA A 48 -5.14 3.09 5.45
C ALA A 48 -5.64 1.68 5.81
N ARG A 49 -5.91 1.40 7.09
CA ARG A 49 -6.41 0.08 7.54
C ARG A 49 -7.75 -0.31 6.91
N GLU A 50 -8.58 0.66 6.54
CA GLU A 50 -9.90 0.42 5.95
C GLU A 50 -9.80 -0.25 4.57
N LEU A 51 -8.65 -0.12 3.88
CA LEU A 51 -8.36 -0.87 2.65
C LEU A 51 -8.45 -2.39 2.89
N TYR A 52 -8.25 -2.84 4.13
CA TYR A 52 -8.27 -4.24 4.51
C TYR A 52 -9.48 -4.63 5.36
N THR A 53 -9.85 -3.83 6.37
CA THR A 53 -10.96 -4.15 7.28
C THR A 53 -12.32 -4.00 6.59
N GLU A 54 -12.46 -3.01 5.70
CA GLU A 54 -13.70 -2.74 4.95
C GLU A 54 -13.58 -3.18 3.48
N TYR A 55 -12.63 -4.07 3.17
CA TYR A 55 -12.31 -4.51 1.81
C TYR A 55 -13.57 -4.92 1.02
N GLU A 56 -14.49 -5.69 1.60
CA GLU A 56 -15.68 -6.18 0.90
C GLU A 56 -16.66 -5.06 0.47
N LYS A 57 -16.58 -3.89 1.12
CA LYS A 57 -17.38 -2.70 0.78
C LYS A 57 -16.73 -1.83 -0.30
N LYS A 58 -15.57 -2.24 -0.81
CA LYS A 58 -14.73 -1.46 -1.72
C LYS A 58 -14.72 -2.10 -3.11
N PRO A 59 -15.63 -1.69 -4.03
CA PRO A 59 -15.87 -2.42 -5.28
C PRO A 59 -14.65 -2.43 -6.22
N ILE A 60 -13.85 -1.36 -6.25
CA ILE A 60 -12.64 -1.30 -7.08
C ILE A 60 -11.60 -2.29 -6.54
N GLU A 61 -11.32 -2.24 -5.24
CA GLU A 61 -10.38 -3.12 -4.57
C GLU A 61 -10.82 -4.58 -4.70
N VAL A 62 -12.09 -4.89 -4.47
CA VAL A 62 -12.63 -6.25 -4.65
C VAL A 62 -12.51 -6.72 -6.09
N LYS A 63 -12.66 -5.83 -7.08
CA LYS A 63 -12.58 -6.19 -8.50
C LYS A 63 -11.14 -6.47 -8.94
N TYR A 64 -10.19 -5.63 -8.55
CA TYR A 64 -8.84 -5.65 -9.13
C TYR A 64 -7.76 -6.21 -8.19
N LEU A 65 -8.00 -6.21 -6.89
CA LEU A 65 -7.07 -6.70 -5.87
C LEU A 65 -7.63 -7.97 -5.24
N GLU A 66 -6.72 -8.78 -4.72
CA GLU A 66 -6.97 -9.96 -3.92
C GLU A 66 -6.51 -9.67 -2.50
N LYS A 67 -7.39 -9.95 -1.53
CA LYS A 67 -7.11 -9.80 -0.11
C LYS A 67 -6.47 -11.07 0.43
N LEU A 68 -5.21 -10.97 0.87
CA LEU A 68 -4.40 -12.08 1.35
C LEU A 68 -4.12 -11.94 2.85
N PRO A 69 -4.74 -12.75 3.72
CA PRO A 69 -4.50 -12.68 5.17
C PRO A 69 -3.11 -13.13 5.59
N TYR A 70 -2.52 -12.38 6.50
CA TYR A 70 -1.31 -12.75 7.25
C TYR A 70 -1.72 -13.45 8.57
N PRO A 71 -1.01 -14.50 9.03
CA PRO A 71 0.20 -15.10 8.46
C PRO A 71 -0.05 -16.22 7.43
N ALA A 72 -1.31 -16.47 7.04
CA ALA A 72 -1.65 -17.55 6.12
C ALA A 72 -1.00 -17.40 4.73
N ASN A 73 -0.75 -16.17 4.29
CA ASN A 73 -0.15 -15.87 3.00
C ASN A 73 1.22 -15.22 3.17
N LYS A 74 2.14 -15.58 2.28
CA LYS A 74 3.47 -14.97 2.20
C LYS A 74 3.44 -13.78 1.23
N PRO A 75 3.97 -12.63 1.63
CA PRO A 75 4.08 -11.49 0.74
C PRO A 75 5.13 -11.73 -0.34
N ILE A 76 4.91 -11.11 -1.48
CA ILE A 76 5.87 -11.03 -2.59
C ILE A 76 6.12 -9.56 -2.96
N ALA A 77 7.18 -9.32 -3.71
CA ALA A 77 7.43 -7.99 -4.26
C ALA A 77 6.24 -7.52 -5.12
N GLY A 78 5.80 -6.29 -4.89
CA GLY A 78 4.66 -5.68 -5.57
C GLY A 78 3.33 -5.81 -4.82
N ASP A 79 3.26 -6.60 -3.75
CA ASP A 79 2.13 -6.60 -2.83
C ASP A 79 2.03 -5.26 -2.10
N VAL A 80 0.80 -4.90 -1.74
CA VAL A 80 0.55 -3.75 -0.87
C VAL A 80 0.27 -4.29 0.53
N VAL A 81 1.17 -4.05 1.48
CA VAL A 81 0.98 -4.44 2.88
C VAL A 81 0.10 -3.42 3.59
N VAL A 82 -0.86 -3.91 4.39
CA VAL A 82 -1.74 -3.08 5.21
C VAL A 82 -1.52 -3.41 6.69
N PHE A 83 -1.27 -2.37 7.48
CA PHE A 83 -1.08 -2.44 8.92
C PHE A 83 -2.33 -1.93 9.65
N ASP A 84 -2.68 -2.59 10.76
CA ASP A 84 -3.72 -2.11 11.66
C ASP A 84 -3.26 -0.86 12.44
N LYS A 85 -4.14 -0.35 13.30
CA LYS A 85 -3.84 0.71 14.25
C LYS A 85 -2.60 0.38 15.09
N MET A 86 -1.79 1.39 15.29
CA MET A 86 -0.60 1.36 16.14
C MET A 86 -0.70 2.46 17.19
N ARG A 87 0.11 2.36 18.25
CA ARG A 87 0.17 3.43 19.25
C ARG A 87 0.59 4.74 18.57
N GLY A 88 -0.26 5.76 18.66
CA GLY A 88 -0.06 7.05 18.00
C GLY A 88 -0.51 7.13 16.53
N ASN A 89 -0.97 6.02 15.94
CA ASN A 89 -1.55 6.00 14.60
C ASN A 89 -2.84 5.15 14.56
N PRO A 90 -4.02 5.75 14.79
CA PRO A 90 -5.29 5.03 14.77
C PRO A 90 -5.76 4.66 13.36
N TYR A 91 -5.19 5.26 12.31
CA TYR A 91 -5.61 5.09 10.92
C TYR A 91 -4.95 3.90 10.22
N GLY A 92 -3.94 3.30 10.85
CA GLY A 92 -3.12 2.25 10.27
C GLY A 92 -2.13 2.79 9.22
N HIS A 93 -1.50 1.88 8.48
CA HIS A 93 -0.49 2.23 7.49
C HIS A 93 -0.59 1.35 6.26
N VAL A 94 -0.14 1.85 5.12
CA VAL A 94 -0.07 1.10 3.86
C VAL A 94 1.27 1.37 3.18
N ALA A 95 1.89 0.32 2.65
CA ALA A 95 3.17 0.43 1.96
C ALA A 95 3.29 -0.62 0.84
N ILE A 96 4.19 -0.38 -0.11
CA ILE A 96 4.43 -1.28 -1.25
C ILE A 96 5.61 -2.19 -0.90
N VAL A 97 5.39 -3.50 -0.91
CA VAL A 97 6.42 -4.50 -0.62
C VAL A 97 7.44 -4.54 -1.75
N ILE A 98 8.71 -4.36 -1.40
CA ILE A 98 9.86 -4.44 -2.31
C ILE A 98 10.56 -5.79 -2.17
N ALA A 99 10.69 -6.26 -0.93
CA ALA A 99 11.20 -7.59 -0.62
C ALA A 99 10.61 -8.08 0.70
N ALA A 100 10.47 -9.39 0.83
CA ALA A 100 9.97 -10.04 2.03
C ALA A 100 11.02 -11.00 2.58
N GLU A 101 11.45 -10.75 3.81
CA GLU A 101 12.37 -11.59 4.57
C GLU A 101 11.62 -12.34 5.67
N LYS A 102 12.28 -13.31 6.31
CA LYS A 102 11.66 -14.13 7.37
C LYS A 102 11.05 -13.29 8.50
N ASN A 103 11.72 -12.20 8.89
CA ASN A 103 11.36 -11.42 10.09
C ASN A 103 10.92 -9.98 9.77
N TYR A 104 11.11 -9.51 8.54
CA TYR A 104 10.77 -8.14 8.17
C TYR A 104 10.41 -8.02 6.69
N LEU A 105 9.73 -6.93 6.36
CA LEU A 105 9.40 -6.48 5.02
C LEU A 105 10.24 -5.26 4.70
N LYS A 106 10.86 -5.25 3.53
CA LYS A 106 11.39 -4.02 2.94
C LYS A 106 10.30 -3.43 2.07
N VAL A 107 9.90 -2.20 2.38
CA VAL A 107 8.79 -1.52 1.69
C VAL A 107 9.24 -0.16 1.16
N LEU A 108 8.57 0.31 0.10
CA LEU A 108 8.53 1.71 -0.27
C LEU A 108 7.27 2.31 0.37
N GLU A 109 7.44 3.34 1.17
CA GLU A 109 6.36 3.99 1.89
C GLU A 109 6.46 5.51 1.80
N GLN A 110 5.35 6.15 2.17
CA GLN A 110 5.30 7.57 2.47
C GLN A 110 4.62 7.74 3.83
N ASP A 111 5.12 8.67 4.62
CA ASP A 111 4.64 8.90 5.98
C ASP A 111 3.88 10.23 6.05
N GLY A 112 2.56 10.12 6.17
CA GLY A 112 1.65 11.26 6.27
C GLY A 112 1.81 12.09 7.55
N TYR A 113 2.43 11.55 8.61
CA TYR A 113 2.74 12.36 9.80
C TYR A 113 4.05 13.14 9.60
N ALA A 114 5.04 12.52 8.97
CA ALA A 114 6.32 13.16 8.73
C ALA A 114 6.28 14.18 7.58
N GLN A 115 5.32 14.06 6.65
CA GLN A 115 5.17 14.93 5.47
C GLN A 115 6.46 14.99 4.60
N THR A 116 7.20 13.87 4.60
CA THR A 116 8.42 13.66 3.82
C THR A 116 8.14 12.93 2.51
N GLY A 117 9.10 12.98 1.58
CA GLY A 117 9.03 12.16 0.38
C GLY A 117 9.07 10.67 0.69
N THR A 118 8.80 9.86 -0.33
CA THR A 118 8.83 8.40 -0.20
C THR A 118 10.20 7.92 0.23
N LYS A 119 10.23 6.87 1.04
CA LYS A 119 11.46 6.28 1.56
C LYS A 119 11.35 4.76 1.58
N PHE A 120 12.50 4.11 1.60
CA PHE A 120 12.53 2.71 2.00
C PHE A 120 12.43 2.61 3.52
N ALA A 121 11.63 1.66 3.98
CA ALA A 121 11.54 1.30 5.38
C ALA A 121 11.57 -0.22 5.55
N CYS A 122 12.06 -0.65 6.71
CA CYS A 122 11.99 -2.05 7.13
C CYS A 122 10.97 -2.19 8.24
N TRP A 123 9.92 -2.96 7.99
CA TRP A 123 8.84 -3.21 8.94
C TRP A 123 8.89 -4.66 9.42
N LYS A 124 8.78 -4.87 10.74
CA LYS A 124 8.44 -6.20 11.26
C LYS A 124 7.01 -6.53 10.87
N TYR A 125 6.65 -7.81 10.88
CA TYR A 125 5.28 -8.27 10.62
C TYR A 125 4.26 -7.93 11.72
N ASN A 126 4.69 -7.20 12.76
CA ASN A 126 3.80 -6.75 13.82
C ASN A 126 2.71 -5.84 13.23
N HIS A 127 1.46 -6.02 13.67
CA HIS A 127 0.29 -5.27 13.21
C HIS A 127 -0.07 -5.44 11.73
N VAL A 128 0.58 -6.33 10.98
CA VAL A 128 0.18 -6.64 9.60
C VAL A 128 -1.17 -7.33 9.62
N LEU A 129 -2.17 -6.72 8.97
CA LEU A 129 -3.47 -7.34 8.74
C LEU A 129 -3.41 -8.34 7.58
N GLY A 130 -2.64 -7.99 6.56
CA GLY A 130 -2.45 -8.81 5.36
C GLY A 130 -1.94 -7.97 4.20
N PHE A 131 -2.12 -8.52 3.01
CA PHE A 131 -1.62 -7.96 1.77
C PHE A 131 -2.75 -7.81 0.75
N LEU A 132 -2.65 -6.79 -0.09
CA LEU A 132 -3.47 -6.63 -1.29
C LEU A 132 -2.58 -6.89 -2.50
N ARG A 133 -2.94 -7.89 -3.29
CA ARG A 133 -2.21 -8.31 -4.49
C ARG A 133 -3.04 -8.05 -5.72
N LYS A 134 -2.46 -7.60 -6.83
CA LYS A 134 -3.21 -7.48 -8.09
C LYS A 134 -3.70 -8.85 -8.54
N LYS A 135 -4.99 -8.98 -8.85
CA LYS A 135 -5.56 -10.19 -9.44
C LYS A 135 -4.95 -10.42 -10.82
N GLY A 136 -4.39 -11.61 -11.04
CA GLY A 136 -3.97 -12.05 -12.36
C GLY A 136 -5.20 -12.33 -13.21
N GLY A 137 -5.52 -11.45 -14.17
CA GLY A 137 -6.61 -11.71 -15.13
C GLY A 137 -7.61 -10.58 -15.36
N VAL A 138 -7.44 -9.39 -14.77
CA VAL A 138 -8.23 -8.23 -15.24
C VAL A 138 -7.51 -7.59 -16.43
N ASN A 139 -7.52 -8.33 -17.54
CA ASN A 139 -7.33 -7.75 -18.86
C ASN A 139 -8.65 -7.06 -19.20
N GLU A 140 -8.61 -5.75 -19.37
CA GLU A 140 -9.61 -5.06 -20.19
C GLU A 140 -9.45 -5.48 -21.66
#